data_AF-A0A2P5BDC5-F1
#
_entry.id   AF-A0A2P5BDC5-F1
#
_cell.length_a   1.000
_cell.length_b   1.000
_cell.length_c   1.000
_cell.angle_alpha   90.00
_cell.angle_beta   90.00
_cell.angle_gamma   90.00
#
_symmetry.space_group_name_H-M   'P 1'
#
loop_
_entity.id
_entity.type
_entity.pdbx_description
1 polymer ?
#
loop_
_entity_poly.entity_id
_entity_poly.type
_entity_poly.pdbx_seq_one_letter_code
_entity_poly.pdbx_strand_id
1 'polypeptide(L)'
;MPLYCDNQSAICLVENLIFHVIKYVEVHYHFLKEKVLQEELEICQVETKDQAADLFTKELNATRFQKLREQLKLNERKNVEESVLRGVFKEHHCLYSPF
;
A
#
# COMPACT_ATOMS: atom_id res chain seq x y z
N MET A 1 12.04 14.44 -1.64
CA MET A 1 11.49 13.27 -2.36
C MET A 1 10.07 13.00 -1.85
N PRO A 2 9.04 12.91 -2.69
CA PRO A 2 7.66 12.75 -2.23
C PRO A 2 7.34 11.31 -1.82
N LEU A 3 6.74 11.16 -0.63
CA LEU A 3 6.19 9.92 -0.10
C LEU A 3 4.66 10.04 -0.04
N TYR A 4 3.97 9.27 -0.86
CA TYR A 4 2.51 9.32 -0.96
C TYR A 4 1.85 8.40 0.06
N CYS A 5 0.93 8.95 0.84
CA CYS A 5 0.22 8.24 1.91
C CYS A 5 -1.26 8.60 1.89
N ASP A 6 -2.13 7.61 2.06
CA ASP A 6 -3.58 7.82 2.21
C ASP A 6 -4.04 7.81 3.67
N ASN A 7 -3.16 7.39 4.60
CA ASN A 7 -3.43 7.39 6.02
C ASN A 7 -3.25 8.80 6.61
N GLN A 8 -4.36 9.53 6.72
CA GLN A 8 -4.40 10.87 7.30
C GLN A 8 -3.83 10.94 8.72
N SER A 9 -4.00 9.88 9.53
CA SER A 9 -3.40 9.85 10.87
C SER A 9 -1.87 9.79 10.80
N ALA A 10 -1.30 9.06 9.84
CA ALA A 10 0.15 9.02 9.65
C ALA A 10 0.72 10.36 9.17
N ILE A 11 0.01 11.05 8.27
CA ILE A 11 0.38 12.40 7.80
C ILE A 11 0.32 13.39 8.98
N CYS A 12 -0.81 13.42 9.67
CA CYS A 12 -1.03 14.30 10.82
C CYS A 12 -0.02 14.02 11.94
N LEU A 13 0.38 12.77 12.17
CA LEU A 13 1.42 12.45 13.15
C LEU A 13 2.74 13.15 12.81
N VAL A 14 3.18 13.09 11.55
CA VAL A 14 4.45 13.69 11.10
C VAL A 14 4.41 15.21 11.20
N GLU A 15 3.25 15.82 10.92
CA GLU A 15 3.04 17.26 10.97
C GLU A 15 2.78 17.81 12.39
N ASN A 16 2.00 17.11 13.22
CA ASN A 16 1.45 17.60 14.47
C ASN A 16 1.48 16.54 15.59
N LEU A 17 2.18 16.88 16.67
CA LEU A 17 2.39 16.04 17.83
C LEU A 17 1.13 15.92 18.70
N ILE A 18 0.29 14.92 18.48
CA ILE A 18 -0.61 14.44 19.54
C ILE A 18 0.11 13.29 20.26
N PHE A 19 0.93 13.68 21.25
CA PHE A 19 1.55 12.77 22.19
C PHE A 19 0.47 12.07 22.99
N HIS A 20 0.30 10.77 22.77
CA HIS A 20 -0.14 9.75 23.75
C HIS A 20 -0.22 8.35 23.08
N VAL A 21 -0.30 8.29 21.74
CA VAL A 21 -0.51 7.03 20.98
C VAL A 21 0.78 6.49 20.32
N ILE A 22 1.91 7.20 20.43
CA ILE A 22 3.09 7.04 19.56
C ILE A 22 4.08 5.96 20.04
N LYS A 23 3.96 5.47 21.28
CA LYS A 23 4.95 4.54 21.88
C LYS A 23 5.18 3.25 21.07
N TYR A 24 4.19 2.80 20.29
CA TYR A 24 4.31 1.61 19.44
C TYR A 24 4.87 1.88 18.03
N VAL A 25 5.00 3.14 17.61
CA VAL A 25 5.39 3.54 16.24
C VAL A 25 6.58 4.51 16.25
N GLU A 26 7.20 4.69 17.41
CA GLU A 26 8.13 5.77 17.72
C GLU A 26 9.39 5.78 16.84
N VAL A 27 9.97 4.62 16.53
CA VAL A 27 11.23 4.54 15.77
C VAL A 27 11.05 5.03 14.32
N HIS A 28 10.03 4.53 13.61
CA HIS A 28 9.78 4.93 12.23
C HIS A 28 9.30 6.38 12.14
N TYR A 29 8.59 6.85 13.16
CA TYR A 29 8.14 8.23 13.27
C TYR A 29 9.32 9.21 13.34
N HIS A 30 10.24 9.01 14.29
CA HIS A 30 11.39 9.89 14.45
C HIS A 30 12.22 9.97 13.18
N PHE A 31 12.41 8.83 12.51
CA PHE A 31 13.11 8.78 11.22
C PHE A 31 12.41 9.62 10.14
N LEU A 32 11.10 9.41 9.93
CA LEU A 32 10.35 10.16 8.91
C LEU A 32 10.34 11.66 9.22
N LYS A 33 10.14 12.03 10.49
CA LYS A 33 10.15 13.43 10.93
C LYS A 33 11.50 14.09 10.72
N GLU A 34 12.59 13.42 11.07
CA GLU A 34 13.94 13.93 10.81
C GLU A 34 14.16 14.17 9.32
N LYS A 35 13.74 13.23 8.47
CA LYS A 35 13.86 13.33 7.02
C LYS A 35 13.02 14.45 6.41
N VAL A 36 11.83 14.71 6.97
CA VAL A 36 10.99 15.85 6.58
C VAL A 36 11.61 17.17 7.02
N LEU A 37 12.13 17.26 8.25
CA LEU A 37 12.80 18.46 8.76
C LEU A 37 14.10 18.78 8.03
N GLN A 38 14.80 17.76 7.53
CA GLN A 38 15.97 17.88 6.66
C GLN A 38 15.61 18.22 5.20
N GLU A 39 14.31 18.37 4.88
CA GLU A 39 13.78 18.60 3.53
C GLU A 39 14.14 17.49 2.51
N GLU A 40 14.61 16.34 2.99
CA GLU A 40 14.95 15.18 2.17
C GLU A 40 13.69 14.43 1.72
N LEU A 41 12.63 14.50 2.54
CA LEU A 41 11.37 13.80 2.33
C LEU A 41 10.19 14.76 2.47
N GLU A 42 9.19 14.62 1.60
CA GLU A 42 7.93 15.36 1.65
C GLU A 42 6.81 14.33 1.73
N ILE A 43 5.86 14.50 2.66
CA ILE A 43 4.72 13.59 2.76
C ILE A 43 3.54 14.20 2.02
N CYS A 44 3.03 13.50 1.02
CA CYS A 44 1.91 13.94 0.21
C CYS A 44 0.70 13.05 0.45
N GLN A 45 -0.48 13.67 0.62
CA GLN A 45 -1.72 12.90 0.68
C GLN A 45 -2.06 12.31 -0.70
N VAL A 46 -2.44 11.04 -0.73
CA VAL A 46 -3.06 10.40 -1.90
C VAL A 46 -4.41 9.83 -1.53
N GLU A 47 -5.33 9.78 -2.49
CA GLU A 47 -6.60 9.09 -2.27
C GLU A 47 -6.38 7.58 -2.14
N THR A 48 -7.09 6.93 -1.22
CA THR A 48 -7.02 5.47 -1.03
C THR A 48 -7.27 4.69 -2.32
N LYS A 49 -8.07 5.21 -3.26
CA LYS A 49 -8.35 4.56 -4.55
C LYS A 49 -7.17 4.60 -5.54
N ASP A 50 -6.16 5.39 -5.24
CA ASP A 50 -4.97 5.66 -6.05
C ASP A 50 -3.67 5.31 -5.29
N GLN A 51 -3.79 4.71 -4.10
CA GLN A 51 -2.67 4.19 -3.32
C GLN A 51 -2.08 2.94 -3.99
N ALA A 52 -1.06 3.10 -4.81
CA ALA A 52 -0.45 2.00 -5.57
C ALA A 52 0.15 0.90 -4.67
N ALA A 53 0.55 1.23 -3.45
CA ALA A 53 1.05 0.26 -2.46
C ALA A 53 0.00 -0.82 -2.09
N ASP A 54 -1.29 -0.51 -2.25
CA ASP A 54 -2.37 -1.46 -2.01
C ASP A 54 -2.27 -2.69 -2.92
N LEU A 55 -1.72 -2.52 -4.13
CA LEU A 55 -1.51 -3.62 -5.07
C LEU A 55 -0.65 -4.75 -4.47
N PHE A 56 0.27 -4.40 -3.58
CA PHE A 56 1.24 -5.34 -3.01
C PHE A 56 0.88 -5.80 -1.59
N THR A 57 -0.09 -5.15 -0.94
CA THR A 57 -0.38 -5.34 0.49
C THR A 57 -1.80 -5.80 0.76
N LYS A 58 -2.71 -5.68 -0.20
CA LYS A 58 -4.13 -6.01 -0.05
C LYS A 58 -4.58 -6.97 -1.13
N GLU A 59 -5.56 -7.80 -0.78
CA GLU A 59 -6.38 -8.50 -1.77
C GLU A 59 -7.37 -7.51 -2.37
N LEU A 60 -7.29 -7.30 -3.69
CA LEU A 60 -8.10 -6.32 -4.41
C LEU A 60 -9.03 -7.03 -5.40
N ASN A 61 -10.20 -6.46 -5.63
CA ASN A 61 -11.04 -6.91 -6.75
C ASN A 61 -10.36 -6.63 -8.10
N ALA A 62 -10.76 -7.38 -9.13
CA ALA A 62 -10.13 -7.32 -10.45
C ALA A 62 -10.06 -5.90 -11.04
N THR A 63 -11.15 -5.12 -10.92
CA THR A 63 -11.21 -3.76 -11.44
C THR A 63 -10.20 -2.83 -10.76
N ARG A 64 -10.09 -2.89 -9.42
CA ARG A 64 -9.15 -2.07 -8.66
C ARG A 64 -7.71 -2.52 -8.89
N PHE A 65 -7.48 -3.84 -8.95
CA PHE A 65 -6.18 -4.40 -9.30
C PHE A 65 -5.70 -3.91 -10.67
N GLN A 66 -6.55 -3.99 -11.70
CA GLN A 66 -6.23 -3.54 -13.04
C GLN A 66 -5.92 -2.03 -13.07
N LYS A 67 -6.75 -1.21 -12.42
CA LYS A 67 -6.53 0.24 -12.33
C LYS A 67 -5.16 0.57 -11.71
N LEU A 68 -4.82 0.00 -10.55
CA LEU A 68 -3.53 0.25 -9.90
C LEU A 68 -2.35 -0.30 -10.73
N ARG A 69 -2.55 -1.42 -11.40
CA ARG A 69 -1.55 -2.01 -12.31
C ARG A 69 -1.25 -1.09 -13.51
N GLU A 70 -2.28 -0.50 -14.09
CA GLU A 70 -2.16 0.48 -15.18
C GLU A 70 -1.48 1.77 -14.69
N GLN A 71 -1.79 2.23 -13.47
CA GLN A 71 -1.09 3.36 -12.84
C GLN A 71 0.41 3.12 -12.71
N LEU A 72 0.82 1.89 -12.37
CA LEU A 72 2.23 1.48 -12.30
C LEU A 72 2.86 1.14 -13.66
N LYS A 73 2.11 1.26 -14.77
CA LYS A 73 2.55 0.89 -16.13
C LYS A 73 3.10 -0.54 -16.21
N LEU A 74 2.56 -1.44 -15.38
CA LEU A 74 2.93 -2.85 -15.35
C LEU A 74 2.26 -3.57 -16.53
N ASN A 75 2.77 -3.30 -17.73
CA ASN A 75 2.34 -3.98 -18.95
C ASN A 75 2.65 -5.48 -18.83
N GLU A 76 1.73 -6.30 -19.33
CA GLU A 76 2.05 -7.70 -19.59
C GLU A 76 3.23 -7.74 -20.56
N ARG A 77 4.31 -8.43 -20.17
CA ARG A 77 5.32 -8.82 -21.15
C ARG A 77 4.60 -9.72 -22.15
N LYS A 78 4.26 -9.20 -23.34
CA LYS A 78 3.90 -10.06 -24.46
C LYS A 78 5.15 -10.83 -24.84
N ASN A 79 5.30 -12.05 -24.35
CA ASN A 79 6.24 -13.01 -24.90
C ASN A 79 5.55 -14.37 -24.93
N VAL A 80 5.40 -14.88 -26.16
CA VAL A 80 5.57 -16.27 -26.58
C VAL A 80 5.15 -17.35 -25.56
N GLU A 81 4.16 -18.15 -25.98
CA GLU A 81 3.68 -19.41 -25.38
C GLU A 81 2.71 -19.25 -24.18
N GLU A 82 1.45 -19.30 -24.57
CA GLU A 82 0.25 -19.50 -23.78
C GLU A 82 0.26 -20.86 -23.06
N SER A 83 0.95 -20.99 -21.92
CA SER A 83 0.83 -22.23 -21.13
C SER A 83 1.29 -22.16 -19.66
N VAL A 84 0.87 -21.19 -18.84
CA VAL A 84 1.04 -21.33 -17.37
C VAL A 84 -0.14 -20.81 -16.52
N LEU A 85 -1.12 -20.08 -17.07
CA LEU A 85 -2.19 -19.48 -16.25
C LEU A 85 -3.32 -20.43 -15.82
N ARG A 86 -3.13 -21.75 -15.91
CA ARG A 86 -4.12 -22.74 -15.47
C ARG A 86 -3.92 -23.26 -14.04
N GLY A 87 -3.17 -22.54 -13.19
CA GLY A 87 -2.58 -23.13 -11.97
C GLY A 87 -2.98 -22.60 -10.59
N VAL A 88 -3.60 -21.43 -10.42
CA VAL A 88 -3.77 -20.85 -9.06
C VAL A 88 -5.11 -20.17 -8.85
N PHE A 89 -6.20 -20.93 -8.95
CA PHE A 89 -7.41 -20.68 -8.17
C PHE A 89 -7.99 -22.04 -7.79
N LYS A 90 -7.40 -22.68 -6.78
CA LYS A 90 -8.10 -23.75 -6.07
C LYS A 90 -8.95 -23.09 -5.00
N GLU A 91 -10.25 -23.27 -5.19
CA GLU A 91 -11.33 -22.92 -4.28
C GLU A 91 -10.96 -23.31 -2.85
N HIS A 92 -10.78 -22.31 -1.99
CA HIS A 92 -10.87 -22.54 -0.56
C HIS A 92 -12.37 -22.61 -0.21
N HIS A 93 -12.89 -23.82 -0.32
CA HIS A 93 -14.12 -24.24 0.32
C HIS A 93 -13.93 -24.08 1.83
N CYS A 94 -14.31 -22.93 2.39
CA CYS A 94 -14.37 -22.72 3.84
C CYS A 94 -15.44 -23.66 4.40
N LEU A 95 -15.02 -24.85 4.83
CA LEU A 95 -15.80 -25.68 5.73
C LEU A 95 -15.88 -24.94 7.07
N TYR A 96 -17.07 -24.43 7.36
CA TYR A 96 -17.50 -24.15 8.72
C TYR A 96 -17.30 -25.41 9.58
N SER A 97 -16.61 -25.26 10.71
CA SER A 97 -16.85 -26.11 11.88
C SER A 97 -16.72 -25.26 13.15
N PRO A 98 -17.69 -25.36 14.07
CA PRO A 98 -17.76 -24.56 15.29
C PRO A 98 -16.92 -25.19 16.41
N PHE A 99 -16.23 -24.34 17.16
CA PHE A 99 -16.01 -24.51 18.59
C PHE A 99 -16.17 -23.14 19.24
#